data_AF-A0A060C3K1-F1
#
_entry.id   AF-A0A060C3K1-F1
#
_cell.length_a   1.000
_cell.length_b   1.000
_cell.length_c   1.000
_cell.angle_alpha   90.00
_cell.angle_beta   90.00
_cell.angle_gamma   90.00
#
_symmetry.space_group_name_H-M   'P 1'
#
loop_
_entity.id
_entity.type
_entity.pdbx_description
1 polymer ?
#
loop_
_entity_poly.entity_id
_entity_poly.type
_entity_poly.pdbx_seq_one_letter_code
_entity_poly.pdbx_strand_id
1 'polypeptide(L)'
;VLGGGGRRNRGDPALQQGIRYNMLQLLQAAGTNGRSDVSSKGLTGDGYEGHYFWDTETYVLPFFLFTRPEVSRKLLEYRFHTLPQARARARELGHPRGALFPWRTIDGEECSAYYPAGTAQAHIDADIAHAVRIYCESTGDGAFLRD
;
A
#
# COMPACT_ATOMS: atom_id res chain seq x y z
N VAL A 1 16.97 -16.69 -20.46
CA VAL A 1 17.12 -15.33 -21.04
C VAL A 1 16.01 -14.46 -20.46
N LEU A 2 16.23 -13.85 -19.29
CA LEU A 2 15.25 -12.97 -18.64
C LEU A 2 15.99 -11.70 -18.23
N GLY A 3 15.94 -10.69 -19.11
CA GLY A 3 16.62 -9.42 -18.91
C GLY A 3 15.79 -8.48 -18.05
N GLY A 4 16.27 -8.18 -16.84
CA GLY A 4 15.84 -7.04 -16.02
C GLY A 4 16.27 -5.72 -16.65
N GLY A 5 15.73 -5.42 -17.83
CA GLY A 5 16.03 -4.21 -18.58
C GLY A 5 15.18 -3.05 -18.09
N GLY A 6 15.76 -2.16 -17.27
CA GLY A 6 15.17 -0.85 -17.02
C GLY A 6 14.83 -0.17 -18.35
N ARG A 7 13.57 0.26 -18.53
CA ARG A 7 13.10 0.92 -19.76
C ARG A 7 14.07 2.03 -20.14
N ARG A 8 14.69 1.91 -21.33
CA ARG A 8 15.56 2.94 -21.92
C ARG A 8 14.71 3.85 -22.79
N ASN A 9 14.42 5.06 -22.31
CA ASN A 9 13.98 6.17 -23.13
C ASN A 9 15.19 6.67 -23.93
N ARG A 10 15.26 6.34 -25.21
CA ARG A 10 16.40 6.69 -26.08
C ARG A 10 16.42 8.18 -26.49
N GLY A 11 15.42 8.97 -26.09
CA GLY A 11 15.24 10.36 -26.53
C GLY A 11 15.54 11.46 -25.50
N ASP A 12 15.54 11.17 -24.19
CA ASP A 12 15.72 12.17 -23.13
C ASP A 12 16.44 11.60 -21.88
N PRO A 13 17.72 11.94 -21.66
CA PRO A 13 18.48 11.49 -20.49
C PRO A 13 17.95 11.99 -19.15
N ALA A 14 17.37 13.19 -19.07
CA ALA A 14 16.84 13.75 -17.83
C ALA A 14 15.56 13.00 -17.42
N LEU A 15 14.67 12.73 -18.37
CA LEU A 15 13.50 11.89 -18.15
C LEU A 15 13.90 10.46 -17.71
N GLN A 16 14.92 9.89 -18.34
CA GLN A 16 15.45 8.58 -17.97
C GLN A 16 15.96 8.56 -16.52
N GLN A 17 16.67 9.60 -16.10
CA GLN A 17 17.15 9.76 -14.74
C GLN A 17 15.98 9.90 -13.76
N GLY A 18 15.00 10.74 -14.07
CA GLY A 18 13.82 10.96 -13.23
C GLY A 18 13.02 9.68 -12.98
N ILE A 19 12.75 8.90 -14.03
CA ILE A 19 12.06 7.60 -13.88
C ILE A 19 12.88 6.64 -13.01
N ARG A 20 14.19 6.55 -13.24
CA ARG A 20 15.07 5.67 -12.43
C ARG A 20 15.14 6.12 -10.98
N TYR A 21 15.16 7.42 -10.73
CA TYR A 21 15.13 7.99 -9.39
C TYR A 21 13.83 7.63 -8.67
N ASN A 22 12.68 7.81 -9.32
CA ASN A 22 11.39 7.46 -8.72
C ASN A 22 11.29 5.95 -8.43
N MET A 23 11.73 5.10 -9.36
CA MET A 23 11.79 3.65 -9.13
C MET A 23 12.72 3.30 -7.97
N LEU A 24 13.89 3.94 -7.87
CA LEU A 24 14.83 3.74 -6.77
C LEU A 24 14.19 4.11 -5.42
N GLN A 25 13.47 5.23 -5.36
CA GLN A 25 12.79 5.65 -4.13
C GLN A 25 11.68 4.67 -3.72
N LEU A 26 10.87 4.19 -4.67
CA LEU A 26 9.86 3.16 -4.40
C LEU A 26 10.50 1.88 -3.84
N LEU A 27 11.59 1.41 -4.46
CA LEU A 27 12.29 0.20 -4.02
C LEU A 27 12.89 0.35 -2.61
N GLN A 28 13.35 1.54 -2.24
CA GLN A 28 13.89 1.80 -0.90
C GLN A 28 12.80 1.94 0.17
N ALA A 29 11.64 2.49 -0.18
CA ALA A 29 10.57 2.76 0.76
C ALA A 29 9.70 1.53 1.09
N ALA A 30 9.70 0.50 0.25
CA ALA A 30 8.75 -0.60 0.37
C ALA A 30 9.04 -1.57 1.52
N GLY A 31 8.02 -1.82 2.36
CA GLY A 31 7.99 -2.97 3.25
C GLY A 31 7.97 -4.30 2.47
N THR A 32 8.72 -5.30 2.96
CA THR A 32 8.89 -6.60 2.27
C THR A 32 8.67 -7.81 3.17
N ASN A 33 8.18 -7.60 4.39
CA ASN A 33 8.05 -8.65 5.41
C ASN A 33 6.60 -9.02 5.77
N GLY A 34 5.60 -8.39 5.14
CA GLY A 34 4.18 -8.59 5.45
C GLY A 34 3.70 -7.89 6.73
N ARG A 35 4.58 -7.11 7.39
CA ARG A 35 4.33 -6.42 8.66
C ARG A 35 4.61 -4.91 8.58
N SER A 36 5.22 -4.46 7.51
CA SER A 36 5.43 -3.04 7.20
C SER A 36 4.94 -2.75 5.79
N ASP A 37 4.63 -1.49 5.56
CA ASP A 37 4.03 -0.97 4.33
C ASP A 37 4.89 0.19 3.79
N VAL A 38 4.38 1.02 2.88
CA VAL A 38 5.07 2.14 2.25
C VAL A 38 4.55 3.45 2.84
N SER A 39 5.40 4.18 3.54
CA SER A 39 5.02 5.49 4.08
C SER A 39 4.96 6.56 2.98
N SER A 40 4.06 7.53 3.09
CA SER A 40 3.82 8.54 2.03
C SER A 40 5.03 9.42 1.68
N LYS A 41 6.04 9.48 2.56
CA LYS A 41 7.34 10.12 2.29
C LYS A 41 8.54 9.18 2.47
N GLY A 42 8.32 7.87 2.43
CA GLY A 42 9.36 6.90 2.76
C GLY A 42 9.96 7.16 4.14
N LEU A 43 11.24 6.84 4.30
CA LEU A 43 12.02 7.13 5.50
C LEU A 43 12.99 8.29 5.25
N THR A 44 12.57 9.30 4.47
CA THR A 44 13.43 10.39 4.02
C THR A 44 13.21 11.71 4.78
N GLY A 45 12.38 11.69 5.83
CA GLY A 45 12.11 12.85 6.69
C GLY A 45 10.78 12.71 7.43
N ASP A 46 10.43 13.72 8.23
CA ASP A 46 9.37 13.61 9.25
C ASP A 46 7.95 13.88 8.71
N GLY A 47 7.82 14.29 7.45
CA GLY A 47 6.50 14.59 6.89
C GLY A 47 5.64 13.33 6.80
N TYR A 48 4.40 13.42 7.30
CA TYR A 48 3.50 12.28 7.52
C TYR A 48 4.02 11.21 8.50
N GLU A 49 5.13 11.49 9.21
CA GLU A 49 5.59 10.74 10.38
C GLU A 49 5.78 9.23 10.13
N GLY A 50 6.07 8.83 8.89
CA GLY A 50 6.24 7.41 8.53
C GLY A 50 4.96 6.58 8.52
N HIS A 51 3.77 7.21 8.60
CA HIS A 51 2.50 6.49 8.58
C HIS A 51 2.15 5.97 7.18
N TYR A 52 1.33 4.94 7.18
CA TYR A 52 0.74 4.30 6.01
C TYR A 52 -0.68 4.81 5.78
N PHE A 53 -1.02 4.93 4.50
CA PHE A 53 -2.27 5.49 3.99
C PHE A 53 -2.78 4.61 2.84
N TRP A 54 -3.95 4.92 2.30
CA TRP A 54 -4.46 4.35 1.05
C TRP A 54 -3.54 4.56 -0.17
N ASP A 55 -2.53 5.44 -0.07
CA ASP A 55 -1.49 5.67 -1.09
C ASP A 55 -0.82 4.37 -1.54
N THR A 56 -0.60 3.44 -0.61
CA THR A 56 -0.01 2.12 -0.91
C THR A 56 -0.82 1.42 -1.98
N GLU A 57 -2.10 1.20 -1.72
CA GLU A 57 -2.96 0.38 -2.56
C GLU A 57 -3.25 1.02 -3.91
N THR A 58 -3.42 2.35 -3.92
CA THR A 58 -3.84 3.08 -5.12
C THR A 58 -2.67 3.46 -6.03
N TYR A 59 -1.55 3.95 -5.48
CA TYR A 59 -0.46 4.51 -6.27
C TYR A 59 0.77 3.61 -6.34
N VAL A 60 1.11 2.92 -5.24
CA VAL A 60 2.38 2.18 -5.13
C VAL A 60 2.23 0.73 -5.59
N LEU A 61 1.14 0.07 -5.20
CA LEU A 61 0.89 -1.33 -5.49
C LEU A 61 0.91 -1.66 -6.99
N PRO A 62 0.36 -0.84 -7.92
CA PRO A 62 0.46 -1.12 -9.35
C PRO A 62 1.89 -1.22 -9.87
N PHE A 63 2.83 -0.41 -9.35
CA PHE A 63 4.24 -0.51 -9.73
C PHE A 63 4.82 -1.86 -9.34
N PHE A 64 4.61 -2.29 -8.11
CA PHE A 64 5.10 -3.59 -7.63
C PHE A 64 4.37 -4.76 -8.27
N LEU A 65 3.08 -4.63 -8.56
CA LEU A 65 2.29 -5.71 -9.17
C LEU A 65 2.90 -6.16 -10.49
N PHE A 66 3.34 -5.20 -11.30
CA PHE A 66 3.91 -5.47 -12.63
C PHE A 66 5.44 -5.59 -12.67
N THR A 67 6.14 -5.42 -11.54
CA THR A 67 7.61 -5.51 -11.50
C THR A 67 8.14 -6.54 -10.51
N ARG A 68 7.46 -6.72 -9.37
CA ARG A 68 7.82 -7.52 -8.20
C ARG A 68 6.55 -7.94 -7.42
N PRO A 69 5.69 -8.81 -7.99
CA PRO A 69 4.39 -9.15 -7.40
C PRO A 69 4.51 -9.75 -5.99
N GLU A 70 5.66 -10.35 -5.65
CA GLU A 70 5.95 -10.80 -4.29
C GLU A 70 5.93 -9.65 -3.26
N VAL A 71 6.34 -8.45 -3.64
CA VAL A 71 6.27 -7.25 -2.79
C VAL A 71 4.81 -6.80 -2.64
N SER A 72 4.03 -6.78 -3.72
CA SER A 72 2.60 -6.47 -3.64
C SER A 72 1.86 -7.40 -2.68
N ARG A 73 2.18 -8.70 -2.70
CA ARG A 73 1.64 -9.66 -1.73
C ARG A 73 1.96 -9.24 -0.30
N LYS A 74 3.21 -8.85 -0.02
CA LYS A 74 3.64 -8.41 1.33
C LYS A 74 2.97 -7.12 1.77
N LEU A 75 2.75 -6.16 0.88
CA LEU A 75 2.01 -4.95 1.21
C LEU A 75 0.54 -5.28 1.56
N LEU A 76 -0.11 -6.18 0.82
CA LEU A 76 -1.47 -6.61 1.15
C LEU A 76 -1.54 -7.49 2.41
N GLU A 77 -0.52 -8.31 2.68
CA GLU A 77 -0.40 -9.07 3.93
C GLU A 77 -0.37 -8.12 5.15
N TYR A 78 0.23 -6.93 5.05
CA TYR A 78 0.18 -5.95 6.14
C TYR A 78 -1.27 -5.55 6.51
N ARG A 79 -2.12 -5.30 5.51
CA ARG A 79 -3.56 -5.01 5.72
C ARG A 79 -4.28 -6.20 6.35
N PHE A 80 -3.94 -7.43 5.95
CA PHE A 80 -4.48 -8.62 6.59
C PHE A 80 -4.08 -8.73 8.07
N HIS A 81 -2.81 -8.48 8.40
CA HIS A 81 -2.34 -8.53 9.80
C HIS A 81 -2.96 -7.45 10.68
N THR A 82 -3.40 -6.33 10.10
CA THR A 82 -4.04 -5.20 10.80
C THR A 82 -5.58 -5.22 10.74
N LEU A 83 -6.15 -6.25 10.11
CA LEU A 83 -7.60 -6.44 10.03
C LEU A 83 -8.29 -6.53 11.41
N PRO A 84 -7.71 -7.12 12.47
CA PRO A 84 -8.31 -7.08 13.81
C PRO A 84 -8.53 -5.65 14.32
N GLN A 85 -7.57 -4.76 14.12
CA GLN A 85 -7.63 -3.34 14.51
C GLN A 85 -8.70 -2.61 13.70
N ALA A 86 -8.76 -2.84 12.39
CA ALA A 86 -9.80 -2.27 11.53
C ALA A 86 -11.22 -2.72 11.93
N ARG A 87 -11.38 -3.98 12.38
CA ARG A 87 -12.65 -4.48 12.93
C ARG A 87 -13.01 -3.84 14.27
N ALA A 88 -12.01 -3.64 15.14
CA ALA A 88 -12.21 -2.94 16.41
C ALA A 88 -12.68 -1.48 16.16
N ARG A 89 -12.01 -0.78 15.25
CA ARG A 89 -12.36 0.58 14.82
C ARG A 89 -13.78 0.68 14.27
N ALA A 90 -14.21 -0.25 13.42
CA ALA A 90 -15.59 -0.28 12.92
C ALA A 90 -16.60 -0.35 14.08
N ARG A 91 -16.29 -1.13 15.13
CA ARG A 91 -17.14 -1.27 16.32
C ARG A 91 -17.17 0.00 17.17
N GLU A 92 -16.03 0.68 17.32
CA GLU A 92 -15.95 1.98 18.01
C GLU A 92 -16.86 3.03 17.37
N LEU A 93 -17.00 3.01 16.05
CA LEU A 93 -17.89 3.92 15.31
C LEU A 93 -19.34 3.42 15.17
N GLY A 94 -19.71 2.35 15.88
CA GLY A 94 -21.09 1.85 15.93
C GLY A 94 -21.48 0.92 14.79
N HIS A 95 -20.54 0.45 13.96
CA HIS A 95 -20.82 -0.59 12.98
C HIS A 95 -20.79 -1.98 13.65
N PRO A 96 -21.90 -2.75 13.66
CA PRO A 96 -21.96 -4.03 14.36
C PRO A 96 -21.08 -5.11 13.72
N ARG A 97 -20.77 -4.98 12.42
CA ARG A 97 -19.96 -5.90 11.61
C ARG A 97 -19.18 -5.10 10.59
N GLY A 98 -18.14 -5.72 10.03
CA GLY A 98 -17.27 -5.14 9.01
C GLY A 98 -15.89 -4.80 9.55
N ALA A 99 -15.10 -4.17 8.69
CA ALA A 99 -13.83 -3.54 9.04
C ALA A 99 -13.90 -2.09 8.55
N LEU A 100 -13.14 -1.22 9.21
CA LEU A 100 -12.90 0.13 8.77
C LEU A 100 -11.40 0.37 8.94
N PHE A 101 -10.66 0.35 7.84
CA PHE A 101 -9.21 0.58 7.92
C PHE A 101 -8.93 2.05 8.29
N PRO A 102 -7.90 2.31 9.12
CA PRO A 102 -7.55 3.67 9.51
C PRO A 102 -7.02 4.46 8.31
N TRP A 103 -7.36 5.74 8.23
CA TRP A 103 -6.83 6.66 7.22
C TRP A 103 -5.32 6.81 7.34
N ARG A 104 -4.82 6.89 8.58
CA ARG A 104 -3.41 7.06 8.93
C ARG A 104 -3.05 6.06 10.02
N THR A 105 -2.03 5.23 9.81
CA THR A 105 -1.63 4.21 10.79
C THR A 105 -0.16 3.78 10.69
N ILE A 106 0.36 3.13 11.74
CA ILE A 106 1.61 2.35 11.71
C ILE A 106 1.33 0.88 12.03
N ASP A 107 0.51 0.61 13.05
CA ASP A 107 0.26 -0.73 13.61
C ASP A 107 -1.19 -1.23 13.44
N GLY A 108 -2.01 -0.50 12.68
CA GLY A 108 -3.41 -0.80 12.40
C GLY A 108 -4.41 0.08 13.14
N GLU A 109 -4.00 0.81 14.18
CA GLU A 109 -4.86 1.79 14.86
C GLU A 109 -4.84 3.14 14.15
N GLU A 110 -5.92 3.93 14.27
CA GLU A 110 -5.98 5.26 13.66
C GLU A 110 -5.13 6.26 14.45
N CYS A 111 -4.30 7.00 13.73
CA CYS A 111 -3.44 8.03 14.30
C CYS A 111 -3.83 9.45 13.87
N SER A 112 -4.84 9.63 13.00
CA SER A 112 -5.32 10.96 12.60
C SER A 112 -6.26 11.57 13.64
N ALA A 113 -5.86 12.70 14.21
CA ALA A 113 -6.75 13.55 15.01
C ALA A 113 -7.75 14.37 14.16
N TYR A 114 -7.59 14.38 12.83
CA TYR A 114 -8.42 15.18 11.93
C TYR A 114 -9.63 14.37 11.43
N TYR A 115 -10.78 14.54 12.08
CA TYR A 115 -12.01 13.79 11.83
C TYR A 115 -12.44 13.70 10.34
N PRO A 116 -12.44 14.79 9.55
CA PRO A 116 -12.87 14.73 8.15
C PRO A 116 -12.01 13.82 7.27
N ALA A 117 -10.77 13.54 7.67
CA ALA A 117 -9.95 12.52 7.02
C ALA A 117 -9.99 11.19 7.77
N GLY A 118 -9.66 11.20 9.06
CA GLY A 118 -9.53 10.00 9.88
C GLY A 118 -10.79 9.13 9.92
N THR A 119 -11.96 9.75 10.02
CA THR A 119 -13.22 9.02 10.23
C THR A 119 -14.12 9.05 9.00
N ALA A 120 -14.17 10.19 8.30
CA ALA A 120 -15.14 10.36 7.21
C ALA A 120 -14.66 9.78 5.85
N GLN A 121 -13.35 9.59 5.65
CA GLN A 121 -12.82 9.01 4.40
C GLN A 121 -12.75 7.49 4.47
N ALA A 122 -13.92 6.84 4.39
CA ALA A 122 -14.04 5.39 4.39
C ALA A 122 -13.70 4.73 3.03
N HIS A 123 -13.27 5.48 2.03
CA HIS A 123 -12.95 4.92 0.70
C HIS A 123 -11.71 4.01 0.72
N ILE A 124 -10.84 4.15 1.73
CA ILE A 124 -9.68 3.29 1.92
C ILE A 124 -10.04 1.79 1.95
N ASP A 125 -11.18 1.42 2.52
CA ASP A 125 -11.67 0.04 2.48
C ASP A 125 -11.95 -0.44 1.05
N ALA A 126 -12.48 0.44 0.19
CA ALA A 126 -12.70 0.14 -1.21
C ALA A 126 -11.37 0.07 -1.99
N ASP A 127 -10.40 0.94 -1.67
CA ASP A 127 -9.07 0.93 -2.28
C ASP A 127 -8.33 -0.38 -1.96
N ILE A 128 -8.37 -0.83 -0.70
CA ILE A 128 -7.81 -2.10 -0.26
C ILE A 128 -8.50 -3.28 -0.93
N ALA A 129 -9.83 -3.31 -0.94
CA ALA A 129 -10.59 -4.37 -1.61
C ALA A 129 -10.29 -4.43 -3.12
N HIS A 130 -10.16 -3.27 -3.77
CA HIS A 130 -9.78 -3.16 -5.16
C HIS A 130 -8.35 -3.67 -5.40
N ALA A 131 -7.39 -3.28 -4.56
CA ALA A 131 -6.01 -3.73 -4.65
C ALA A 131 -5.86 -5.25 -4.49
N VAL A 132 -6.57 -5.86 -3.55
CA VAL A 132 -6.63 -7.32 -3.39
C VAL A 132 -7.17 -7.98 -4.66
N ARG A 133 -8.26 -7.44 -5.21
CA ARG A 133 -8.86 -7.96 -6.44
C ARG A 133 -7.89 -7.91 -7.61
N ILE A 134 -7.29 -6.75 -7.92
CA ILE A 134 -6.38 -6.61 -9.06
C ILE A 134 -5.12 -7.45 -8.89
N TYR A 135 -4.64 -7.63 -7.64
CA TYR A 135 -3.51 -8.51 -7.34
C TYR A 135 -3.86 -9.96 -7.69
N CYS A 136 -4.98 -10.48 -7.19
CA CYS A 136 -5.44 -11.84 -7.46
C CYS A 136 -5.71 -12.08 -8.94
N GLU A 137 -6.39 -11.14 -9.62
CA GLU A 137 -6.69 -11.23 -11.05
C GLU A 137 -5.42 -11.22 -11.91
N SER A 138 -4.41 -10.41 -11.54
CA SER A 138 -3.17 -10.28 -12.32
C SER A 138 -2.16 -11.40 -12.07
N THR A 139 -2.16 -12.00 -10.87
CA THR A 139 -1.17 -13.03 -10.47
C THR A 139 -1.72 -14.45 -10.52
N GLY A 140 -3.04 -14.64 -10.44
CA GLY A 140 -3.66 -15.95 -10.27
C GLY A 140 -3.46 -16.53 -8.86
N ASP A 141 -3.00 -15.74 -7.88
CA ASP A 141 -2.74 -16.16 -6.50
C ASP A 141 -4.03 -16.38 -5.72
N GLY A 142 -4.75 -17.45 -6.06
CA GLY A 142 -5.98 -17.82 -5.37
C GLY A 142 -5.76 -18.30 -3.93
N ALA A 143 -4.53 -18.62 -3.52
CA ALA A 143 -4.23 -18.94 -2.13
C ALA A 143 -4.35 -17.69 -1.26
N PHE A 144 -3.82 -16.56 -1.72
CA PHE A 144 -3.96 -15.28 -1.02
C PHE A 144 -5.43 -14.87 -0.74
N LEU A 145 -6.36 -15.19 -1.65
CA LEU A 145 -7.78 -14.86 -1.44
C LEU A 145 -8.49 -15.82 -0.47
N ARG A 146 -8.00 -17.06 -0.34
CA ARG A 146 -8.63 -18.10 0.48
C ARG A 146 -8.17 -18.06 1.94
N ASP A 147 -6.90 -17.75 2.15
CA ASP A 147 -6.20 -17.86 3.44
C ASP A 147 -6.25 -16.52 4.21
#